data_AF-D2U0I0-F1
#
_entry.id   AF-D2U0I0-F1
#
_cell.length_a   1.000
_cell.length_b   1.000
_cell.length_c   1.000
_cell.angle_alpha   90.00
_cell.angle_beta   90.00
_cell.angle_gamma   90.00
#
_symmetry.space_group_name_H-M   'P 1'
#
loop_
_entity.id
_entity.type
_entity.pdbx_description
1 polymer ?
#
loop_
_entity_poly.entity_id
_entity_poly.type
_entity_poly.pdbx_seq_one_letter_code
_entity_poly.pdbx_strand_id
1 'polypeptide(L)'
;MTDIDIVYFLVHSMAANNNLIEQECLAAQNVKHVLEQSKVKQVIYLSALQHASCHSQHLIARKLTGEILRESKIPVTEIRAPIIIGAGSVPYEIIRDMTYNLLILTPPRWVRSKSCPIALKNMLYYLTQLIAHSTNQHRILDAGGPEYIDYQTLFKRFMRISGKYRPIIPLPIPIRLISIHFISLITSVSPLISKSLIQGLQYNLPANDQALKQLIPQKLLSVDEAVKQAFIDSHNAINKADWGSDPTLKTHWCTKYSYYPKDAGFTLTTTATSYTIWQIVQQIGGKRGYFYANILWQYFMAITRPH
;
A
#
# COMPACT_ATOMS: atom_id res chain seq x y z
N MET A 1 5.28 -24.77 -15.88
CA MET A 1 6.42 -24.34 -15.03
C MET A 1 7.51 -25.40 -15.08
N THR A 2 8.29 -25.46 -16.16
CA THR A 2 9.21 -26.59 -16.41
C THR A 2 10.65 -26.38 -15.97
N ASP A 3 11.09 -25.13 -15.73
CA ASP A 3 12.44 -24.77 -15.27
C ASP A 3 12.42 -23.70 -14.16
N ILE A 4 11.58 -23.90 -13.14
CA ILE A 4 11.44 -22.97 -12.00
C ILE A 4 11.68 -23.73 -10.71
N ASP A 5 12.67 -23.29 -9.92
CA ASP A 5 12.96 -23.87 -8.60
C ASP A 5 12.12 -23.23 -7.48
N ILE A 6 11.85 -21.93 -7.56
CA ILE A 6 11.21 -21.15 -6.49
C ILE A 6 10.10 -20.27 -7.08
N VAL A 7 8.94 -20.28 -6.43
CA VAL A 7 7.81 -19.39 -6.78
C VAL A 7 7.59 -18.39 -5.66
N TYR A 8 7.65 -17.09 -5.99
CA TYR A 8 7.21 -16.02 -5.09
C TYR A 8 5.74 -15.71 -5.35
N PHE A 9 4.88 -16.04 -4.39
CA PHE A 9 3.48 -15.63 -4.40
C PHE A 9 3.33 -14.32 -3.64
N LEU A 10 3.47 -13.21 -4.36
CA LEU A 10 3.27 -11.84 -3.87
C LEU A 10 1.94 -11.24 -4.36
N VAL A 11 1.16 -12.03 -5.11
CA VAL A 11 -0.08 -11.56 -5.71
C VAL A 11 -1.07 -11.20 -4.62
N HIS A 12 -1.65 -10.04 -4.81
CA HIS A 12 -2.83 -9.56 -4.11
C HIS A 12 -3.85 -9.21 -5.19
N SER A 13 -5.08 -9.74 -5.11
CA SER A 13 -6.19 -9.37 -5.97
C SER A 13 -6.59 -7.93 -5.66
N MET A 14 -5.93 -6.99 -6.34
CA MET A 14 -5.95 -5.56 -6.04
C MET A 14 -6.98 -4.77 -6.86
N ALA A 15 -7.77 -5.37 -7.75
CA ALA A 15 -8.47 -4.55 -8.75
C ALA A 15 -9.89 -4.95 -9.20
N ALA A 16 -10.52 -6.05 -8.77
CA ALA A 16 -11.81 -6.41 -9.35
C ALA A 16 -12.79 -7.05 -8.35
N ASN A 17 -13.87 -6.32 -8.07
CA ASN A 17 -15.14 -6.76 -7.49
C ASN A 17 -15.19 -7.05 -5.97
N ASN A 18 -16.43 -7.08 -5.46
CA ASN A 18 -16.81 -7.20 -4.06
C ASN A 18 -16.40 -8.53 -3.36
N ASN A 19 -15.76 -9.47 -4.07
CA ASN A 19 -15.48 -10.82 -3.57
C ASN A 19 -13.98 -11.08 -3.40
N LEU A 20 -13.29 -10.24 -2.60
CA LEU A 20 -11.85 -10.33 -2.35
C LEU A 20 -11.40 -11.72 -1.88
N ILE A 21 -12.15 -12.34 -0.96
CA ILE A 21 -11.81 -13.67 -0.43
C ILE A 21 -11.86 -14.72 -1.53
N GLU A 22 -12.93 -14.73 -2.34
CA GLU A 22 -13.12 -15.71 -3.41
C GLU A 22 -12.01 -15.61 -4.46
N GLN A 23 -11.66 -14.39 -4.88
CA GLN A 23 -10.61 -14.15 -5.87
C GLN A 23 -9.23 -14.57 -5.37
N GLU A 24 -8.88 -14.25 -4.12
CA GLU A 24 -7.62 -14.66 -3.48
C GLU A 24 -7.54 -16.19 -3.33
N CYS A 25 -8.64 -16.83 -2.94
CA CYS A 25 -8.73 -18.29 -2.84
C CYS A 25 -8.60 -18.96 -4.21
N LEU A 26 -9.29 -18.44 -5.23
CA LEU A 26 -9.21 -18.96 -6.61
C LEU A 26 -7.80 -18.85 -7.16
N ALA A 27 -7.13 -17.70 -6.96
CA ALA A 27 -5.74 -17.54 -7.36
C ALA A 27 -4.81 -18.54 -6.66
N ALA A 28 -5.02 -18.77 -5.35
CA ALA A 28 -4.27 -19.75 -4.57
C ALA A 28 -4.51 -21.18 -5.08
N GLN A 29 -5.77 -21.54 -5.39
CA GLN A 29 -6.15 -22.85 -5.94
C GLN A 29 -5.51 -23.09 -7.30
N ASN A 30 -5.53 -22.09 -8.18
CA ASN A 30 -4.89 -22.18 -9.49
C ASN A 30 -3.38 -22.41 -9.35
N VAL A 31 -2.72 -21.68 -8.45
CA VAL A 31 -1.28 -21.87 -8.21
C VAL A 31 -1.01 -23.24 -7.60
N LYS A 32 -1.79 -23.70 -6.62
CA LYS A 32 -1.71 -25.06 -6.06
C LYS A 32 -1.76 -26.12 -7.17
N HIS A 33 -2.74 -26.04 -8.06
CA HIS A 33 -2.91 -27.00 -9.14
C HIS A 33 -1.70 -27.05 -10.08
N VAL A 34 -1.15 -25.89 -10.44
CA VAL A 34 0.05 -25.81 -11.27
C VAL A 34 1.28 -26.35 -10.53
N LEU A 35 1.41 -26.08 -9.23
CA LEU A 35 2.53 -26.56 -8.41
C LEU A 35 2.59 -28.09 -8.35
N GLU A 36 1.43 -28.76 -8.24
CA GLU A 36 1.32 -30.23 -8.18
C GLU A 36 1.86 -30.93 -9.44
N GLN A 37 1.88 -30.23 -10.57
CA GLN A 37 2.40 -30.73 -11.85
C GLN A 37 3.77 -30.15 -12.21
N SER A 38 4.42 -29.46 -11.26
CA SER A 38 5.68 -28.74 -11.49
C SER A 38 6.88 -29.39 -10.80
N LYS A 39 8.08 -28.94 -11.18
CA LYS A 39 9.34 -29.27 -10.49
C LYS A 39 9.75 -28.22 -9.45
N VAL A 40 8.85 -27.31 -9.08
CA VAL A 40 9.12 -26.26 -8.09
C VAL A 40 9.48 -26.90 -6.76
N LYS A 41 10.54 -26.41 -6.13
CA LYS A 41 11.06 -26.91 -4.85
C LYS A 41 10.52 -26.16 -3.66
N GLN A 42 10.15 -24.89 -3.83
CA GLN A 42 9.63 -24.06 -2.75
C GLN A 42 8.72 -22.94 -3.24
N VAL A 43 7.71 -22.64 -2.43
CA VAL A 43 6.91 -21.41 -2.55
C VAL A 43 7.26 -20.46 -1.41
N ILE A 44 7.49 -19.18 -1.74
CA ILE A 44 7.62 -18.11 -0.76
C ILE A 44 6.39 -17.21 -0.88
N TYR A 45 5.61 -17.11 0.19
CA TYR A 45 4.34 -16.41 0.21
C TYR A 45 4.40 -15.23 1.20
N LEU A 46 4.20 -14.00 0.71
CA LEU A 46 4.19 -12.80 1.56
C LEU A 46 2.77 -12.49 2.03
N SER A 47 2.40 -12.96 3.21
CA SER A 47 1.09 -12.81 3.85
C SER A 47 1.00 -11.59 4.77
N ALA A 48 -0.07 -11.52 5.56
CA ALA A 48 -0.28 -10.52 6.60
C ALA A 48 -0.30 -11.18 8.00
N LEU A 49 0.12 -10.44 9.02
CA LEU A 49 -0.05 -10.83 10.42
C LEU A 49 -1.52 -11.14 10.73
N GLN A 50 -1.73 -12.15 11.56
CA GLN A 50 -3.06 -12.68 11.88
C GLN A 50 -3.44 -12.35 13.32
N HIS A 51 -4.72 -12.07 13.54
CA HIS A 51 -5.31 -11.94 14.87
C HIS A 51 -6.36 -13.03 15.06
N ALA A 52 -6.38 -13.68 16.23
CA ALA A 52 -7.21 -14.86 16.48
C ALA A 52 -8.71 -14.61 16.24
N SER A 53 -9.21 -13.41 16.58
CA SER A 53 -10.61 -12.98 16.42
C SER A 53 -10.82 -11.95 15.31
N CYS A 54 -10.04 -12.04 14.22
CA CYS A 54 -10.13 -11.09 13.11
C CYS A 54 -11.40 -11.30 12.26
N HIS A 55 -12.09 -10.21 11.96
CA HIS A 55 -13.22 -10.15 11.01
C HIS A 55 -12.92 -9.33 9.74
N SER A 56 -11.67 -8.89 9.57
CA SER A 56 -11.25 -8.21 8.33
C SER A 56 -11.23 -9.21 7.18
N GLN A 57 -11.98 -8.91 6.11
CA GLN A 57 -12.00 -9.72 4.89
C GLN A 57 -10.60 -9.88 4.30
N HIS A 58 -9.76 -8.84 4.39
CA HIS A 58 -8.38 -8.90 3.93
C HIS A 58 -7.58 -9.95 4.71
N LEU A 59 -7.54 -9.85 6.04
CA LEU A 59 -6.76 -10.78 6.87
C LEU A 59 -7.27 -12.22 6.76
N ILE A 60 -8.59 -12.40 6.67
CA ILE A 60 -9.21 -13.72 6.41
C ILE A 60 -8.75 -14.28 5.05
N ALA A 61 -8.80 -13.48 3.98
CA ALA A 61 -8.33 -13.92 2.68
C ALA A 61 -6.85 -14.33 2.71
N ARG A 62 -5.98 -13.51 3.35
CA ARG A 62 -4.55 -13.84 3.49
C ARG A 62 -4.31 -15.17 4.22
N LYS A 63 -5.10 -15.43 5.26
CA LYS A 63 -5.06 -16.70 6.01
C LYS A 63 -5.44 -17.88 5.12
N LEU A 64 -6.60 -17.79 4.47
CA LEU A 64 -7.14 -18.85 3.61
C LEU A 64 -6.21 -19.14 2.42
N THR A 65 -5.68 -18.11 1.76
CA THR A 65 -4.68 -18.27 0.69
C THR A 65 -3.45 -19.04 1.18
N GLY A 66 -2.93 -18.72 2.36
CA GLY A 66 -1.81 -19.45 2.93
C GLY A 66 -2.14 -20.92 3.22
N GLU A 67 -3.35 -21.18 3.74
CA GLU A 67 -3.85 -22.55 3.98
C GLU A 67 -3.94 -23.35 2.68
N ILE A 68 -4.58 -22.79 1.65
CA ILE A 68 -4.72 -23.43 0.33
C ILE A 68 -3.35 -23.74 -0.30
N LEU A 69 -2.41 -22.79 -0.27
CA LEU A 69 -1.07 -23.02 -0.84
C LEU A 69 -0.34 -24.17 -0.12
N ARG A 70 -0.51 -24.28 1.20
CA ARG A 70 0.09 -25.36 2.02
C ARG A 70 -0.57 -26.72 1.84
N GLU A 71 -1.70 -26.81 1.16
CA GLU A 71 -2.27 -28.11 0.78
C GLU A 71 -1.50 -28.75 -0.39
N SER A 72 -0.63 -28.00 -1.08
CA SER A 72 0.25 -28.58 -2.10
C SER A 72 1.36 -29.42 -1.47
N LYS A 73 1.93 -30.35 -2.25
CA LYS A 73 3.10 -31.14 -1.82
C LYS A 73 4.41 -30.34 -1.81
N ILE A 74 4.39 -29.10 -2.30
CA ILE A 74 5.57 -28.25 -2.38
C ILE A 74 5.70 -27.45 -1.08
N PRO A 75 6.86 -27.47 -0.40
CA PRO A 75 7.09 -26.69 0.80
C PRO A 75 6.78 -25.21 0.62
N VAL A 76 5.99 -24.65 1.54
CA VAL A 76 5.59 -23.24 1.52
C VAL A 76 6.19 -22.53 2.73
N THR A 77 6.99 -21.49 2.49
CA THR A 77 7.38 -20.53 3.52
C THR A 77 6.45 -19.32 3.44
N GLU A 78 5.54 -19.19 4.41
CA GLU A 78 4.70 -17.99 4.59
C GLU A 78 5.44 -16.97 5.46
N ILE A 79 5.67 -15.76 4.93
CA ILE A 79 6.13 -14.61 5.70
C ILE A 79 4.92 -13.74 6.01
N ARG A 80 4.55 -13.63 7.29
CA ARG A 80 3.44 -12.76 7.71
C ARG A 80 3.96 -11.38 8.04
N ALA A 81 3.65 -10.42 7.18
CA ALA A 81 4.12 -9.06 7.33
C ALA A 81 3.14 -8.18 8.14
N PRO A 82 3.65 -7.24 8.95
CA PRO A 82 2.88 -6.11 9.45
C PRO A 82 2.70 -5.09 8.32
N ILE A 83 2.31 -3.86 8.66
CA ILE A 83 2.43 -2.77 7.68
C ILE A 83 3.89 -2.62 7.24
N ILE A 84 4.09 -2.44 5.94
CA ILE A 84 5.40 -2.21 5.35
C ILE A 84 5.56 -0.69 5.13
N ILE A 85 6.69 -0.12 5.55
CA ILE A 85 7.03 1.28 5.34
C ILE A 85 8.03 1.35 4.18
N GLY A 86 7.60 1.91 3.05
CA GLY A 86 8.44 2.10 1.87
C GLY A 86 7.64 2.68 0.70
N ALA A 87 8.34 3.30 -0.24
CA ALA A 87 7.73 3.83 -1.46
C ALA A 87 6.94 2.73 -2.21
N GLY A 88 5.71 3.04 -2.61
CA GLY A 88 4.83 2.09 -3.28
C GLY A 88 4.13 1.10 -2.34
N SER A 89 4.43 1.10 -1.04
CA SER A 89 3.66 0.31 -0.07
C SER A 89 2.33 0.99 0.26
N VAL A 90 1.21 0.31 0.00
CA VAL A 90 -0.13 0.88 0.17
C VAL A 90 -0.35 1.58 1.53
N PRO A 91 -0.02 0.98 2.71
CA PRO A 91 -0.20 1.66 3.99
C PRO A 91 0.61 2.95 4.13
N TYR A 92 1.86 2.95 3.62
CA TYR A 92 2.71 4.14 3.60
C TYR A 92 2.14 5.25 2.71
N GLU A 93 1.69 4.88 1.50
CA GLU A 93 1.09 5.81 0.54
C GLU A 93 -0.20 6.43 1.11
N ILE A 94 -1.04 5.66 1.83
CA ILE A 94 -2.22 6.20 2.52
C ILE A 94 -1.83 7.23 3.59
N ILE A 95 -0.82 6.94 4.42
CA ILE A 95 -0.35 7.86 5.47
C ILE A 95 0.18 9.16 4.84
N ARG A 96 0.97 9.04 3.76
CA ARG A 96 1.45 10.20 3.00
C ARG A 96 0.27 10.98 2.44
N ASP A 97 -0.61 10.34 1.67
CA ASP A 97 -1.71 11.02 0.98
C ASP A 97 -2.63 11.74 1.97
N MET A 98 -2.97 11.12 3.10
CA MET A 98 -3.72 11.78 4.17
C MET A 98 -2.99 13.00 4.72
N THR A 99 -1.70 12.89 5.01
CA THR A 99 -0.89 13.99 5.57
C THR A 99 -0.76 15.15 4.58
N TYR A 100 -0.60 14.85 3.29
CA TYR A 100 -0.38 15.87 2.27
C TYR A 100 -1.67 16.52 1.76
N ASN A 101 -2.77 15.77 1.67
CA ASN A 101 -4.03 16.23 1.05
C ASN A 101 -5.06 16.78 2.05
N LEU A 102 -5.06 16.31 3.31
CA LEU A 102 -6.01 16.80 4.31
C LEU A 102 -5.45 17.99 5.08
N LEU A 103 -6.30 18.95 5.41
CA LEU A 103 -5.95 20.06 6.31
C LEU A 103 -5.99 19.62 7.78
N ILE A 104 -6.90 18.72 8.13
CA ILE A 104 -7.10 18.16 9.47
C ILE A 104 -7.18 16.64 9.33
N LEU A 105 -6.42 15.92 10.14
CA LEU A 105 -6.52 14.47 10.23
C LEU A 105 -7.62 14.12 11.24
N THR A 106 -8.67 13.45 10.78
CA THR A 106 -9.78 12.99 11.62
C THR A 106 -9.83 11.46 11.75
N PRO A 107 -8.74 10.83 12.24
CA PRO A 107 -8.71 9.38 12.33
C PRO A 107 -9.80 8.87 13.28
N PRO A 108 -10.44 7.75 12.99
CA PRO A 108 -11.32 7.15 13.96
C PRO A 108 -10.56 6.66 15.20
N ARG A 109 -11.25 6.50 16.34
CA ARG A 109 -10.62 6.13 17.62
C ARG A 109 -9.80 4.82 17.59
N TRP A 110 -10.09 3.90 16.67
CA TRP A 110 -9.37 2.62 16.50
C TRP A 110 -7.96 2.78 15.91
N VAL A 111 -7.54 3.98 15.51
CA VAL A 111 -6.14 4.29 15.12
C VAL A 111 -5.16 4.16 16.32
N ARG A 112 -5.67 3.87 17.52
CA ARG A 112 -4.87 3.51 18.71
C ARG A 112 -4.37 2.07 18.72
N SER A 113 -4.85 1.23 17.81
CA SER A 113 -4.33 -0.13 17.69
C SER A 113 -2.88 -0.12 17.25
N LYS A 114 -2.12 -1.11 17.72
CA LYS A 114 -0.67 -1.20 17.58
C LYS A 114 -0.25 -2.20 16.52
N SER A 115 0.83 -1.88 15.82
CA SER A 115 1.50 -2.77 14.88
C SER A 115 3.01 -2.69 15.11
N CYS A 116 3.76 -3.52 14.40
CA CYS A 116 5.23 -3.55 14.40
C CYS A 116 5.80 -3.20 13.02
N PRO A 117 5.68 -1.93 12.56
CA PRO A 117 5.94 -1.57 11.17
C PRO A 117 7.36 -1.94 10.73
N ILE A 118 7.49 -2.57 9.56
CA ILE A 118 8.79 -3.00 9.03
C ILE A 118 9.15 -2.22 7.78
N ALA A 119 10.43 -1.85 7.63
CA ALA A 119 10.89 -1.18 6.41
C ALA A 119 10.83 -2.11 5.20
N LEU A 120 10.44 -1.58 4.04
CA LEU A 120 10.43 -2.31 2.77
C LEU A 120 11.79 -2.94 2.46
N LYS A 121 12.88 -2.21 2.72
CA LYS A 121 14.26 -2.72 2.55
C LYS A 121 14.53 -3.97 3.39
N ASN A 122 14.08 -4.00 4.65
CA ASN A 122 14.26 -5.17 5.52
C ASN A 122 13.37 -6.34 5.06
N MET A 123 12.17 -6.06 4.56
CA MET A 123 11.28 -7.09 3.99
C MET A 123 11.87 -7.73 2.74
N LEU A 124 12.39 -6.91 1.82
CA LEU A 124 13.06 -7.38 0.61
C LEU A 124 14.29 -8.23 0.95
N TYR A 125 15.06 -7.84 1.98
CA TYR A 125 16.16 -8.66 2.48
C TYR A 125 15.69 -10.04 2.98
N TYR A 126 14.62 -10.11 3.77
CA TYR A 126 14.07 -11.41 4.17
C TYR A 126 13.64 -12.25 2.97
N LEU A 127 12.88 -11.66 2.03
CA LEU A 127 12.39 -12.38 0.85
C LEU A 127 13.52 -12.92 -0.02
N THR A 128 14.58 -12.14 -0.23
CA THR A 128 15.74 -12.54 -1.05
C THR A 128 16.59 -13.60 -0.36
N GLN A 129 16.85 -13.45 0.94
CA GLN A 129 17.66 -14.42 1.68
C GLN A 129 16.98 -15.78 1.82
N LEU A 130 15.65 -15.85 1.83
CA LEU A 130 14.89 -17.12 1.90
C LEU A 130 15.22 -18.12 0.78
N ILE A 131 15.80 -17.66 -0.34
CA ILE A 131 16.30 -18.53 -1.42
C ILE A 131 17.36 -19.49 -0.89
N ALA A 132 18.24 -19.01 0.00
CA ALA A 132 19.33 -19.81 0.57
C ALA A 132 18.90 -20.67 1.76
N HIS A 133 17.64 -20.56 2.20
CA HIS A 133 17.11 -21.26 3.36
C HIS A 133 15.99 -22.22 2.96
N SER A 134 16.25 -23.09 1.98
CA SER A 134 15.26 -24.06 1.52
C SER A 134 14.79 -24.98 2.65
N THR A 135 13.52 -25.34 2.67
CA THR A 135 12.92 -26.23 3.68
C THR A 135 12.13 -27.34 3.01
N ASN A 136 12.10 -28.52 3.63
CA ASN A 136 11.27 -29.65 3.20
C ASN A 136 9.87 -29.65 3.86
N GLN A 137 9.60 -28.67 4.71
CA GLN A 137 8.35 -28.54 5.46
C GLN A 137 7.74 -27.16 5.25
N HIS A 138 6.41 -27.08 5.30
CA HIS A 138 5.73 -25.80 5.39
C HIS A 138 6.10 -25.11 6.70
N ARG A 139 6.32 -23.79 6.63
CA ARG A 139 6.59 -22.97 7.81
C ARG A 139 5.95 -21.61 7.67
N ILE A 140 5.63 -21.03 8.81
CA ILE A 140 5.07 -19.71 8.95
C ILE A 140 6.05 -18.91 9.79
N LEU A 141 6.45 -17.75 9.30
CA LEU A 141 7.44 -16.87 9.91
C LEU A 141 6.83 -15.47 9.97
N ASP A 142 6.64 -14.95 11.17
CA ASP A 142 6.19 -13.57 11.33
C ASP A 142 7.38 -12.63 11.11
N ALA A 143 7.14 -11.54 10.39
CA ALA A 143 8.07 -10.42 10.30
C ALA A 143 7.62 -9.28 11.21
N GLY A 144 8.57 -8.55 11.77
CA GLY A 144 8.32 -7.40 12.62
C GLY A 144 9.45 -6.39 12.49
N GLY A 145 9.11 -5.11 12.52
CA GLY A 145 10.09 -4.06 12.76
C GLY A 145 10.53 -4.00 14.22
N PRO A 146 11.47 -3.12 14.57
CA PRO A 146 12.05 -3.07 15.91
C PRO A 146 11.12 -2.39 16.94
N GLU A 147 10.03 -1.77 16.51
CA GLU A 147 9.16 -0.95 17.36
C GLU A 147 7.71 -1.41 17.29
N TYR A 148 7.03 -1.47 18.44
CA TYR A 148 5.59 -1.75 18.54
C TYR A 148 4.82 -0.48 18.93
N ILE A 149 4.25 0.19 17.93
CA ILE A 149 3.65 1.53 18.08
C ILE A 149 2.22 1.57 17.54
N ASP A 150 1.43 2.51 18.04
CA ASP A 150 0.10 2.79 17.50
C ASP A 150 0.18 3.64 16.22
N TYR A 151 -0.89 3.58 15.41
CA TYR A 151 -0.93 4.31 14.14
C TYR A 151 -0.95 5.84 14.33
N GLN A 152 -1.48 6.36 15.44
CA GLN A 152 -1.45 7.81 15.72
C GLN A 152 -0.01 8.29 15.93
N THR A 153 0.81 7.51 16.64
CA THR A 153 2.24 7.74 16.80
C THR A 153 2.96 7.66 15.45
N LEU A 154 2.60 6.71 14.59
CA LEU A 154 3.14 6.62 13.23
C LEU A 154 2.82 7.88 12.39
N PHE A 155 1.58 8.37 12.41
CA PHE A 155 1.21 9.64 11.76
C PHE A 155 2.02 10.82 12.29
N LYS A 156 2.16 10.94 13.62
CA LYS A 156 2.96 12.01 14.25
C LYS A 156 4.43 11.96 13.81
N ARG A 157 5.03 10.77 13.77
CA ARG A 157 6.41 10.59 13.31
C ARG A 157 6.57 10.93 11.84
N PHE A 158 5.63 10.48 11.00
CA PHE A 158 5.60 10.84 9.58
C PHE A 158 5.49 12.35 9.36
N MET A 159 4.59 13.05 10.07
CA MET A 159 4.45 14.51 10.00
C MET A 159 5.73 15.24 10.41
N ARG A 160 6.38 14.79 11.48
CA ARG A 160 7.65 15.35 11.94
C ARG A 160 8.75 15.21 10.89
N ILE A 161 8.84 14.05 10.22
CA ILE A 161 9.88 13.79 9.21
C ILE A 161 9.58 14.52 7.89
N SER A 162 8.31 14.57 7.48
CA SER A 162 7.89 15.25 6.25
C SER A 162 7.86 16.78 6.36
N GLY A 163 7.94 17.34 7.57
CA GLY A 163 7.76 18.77 7.81
C GLY A 163 6.32 19.27 7.56
N LYS A 164 5.34 18.37 7.42
CA LYS A 164 3.93 18.71 7.21
C LYS A 164 3.13 18.42 8.48
N TYR A 165 2.85 19.48 9.24
CA TYR A 165 2.00 19.37 10.42
C TYR A 165 0.52 19.39 10.06
N ARG A 166 -0.27 18.49 10.65
CA ARG A 166 -1.74 18.45 10.58
C ARG A 166 -2.30 18.20 11.98
N PRO A 167 -3.29 18.99 12.44
CA PRO A 167 -3.98 18.68 13.69
C PRO A 167 -4.70 17.33 13.58
N ILE A 168 -4.57 16.50 14.62
CA ILE A 168 -5.22 15.19 14.72
C ILE A 168 -6.41 15.29 15.68
N ILE A 169 -7.63 15.09 15.17
CA ILE A 169 -8.87 15.11 15.93
C ILE A 169 -9.56 13.74 15.86
N PRO A 170 -9.42 12.87 16.86
CA PRO A 170 -10.02 11.55 16.82
C PRO A 170 -11.55 11.59 16.85
N LEU A 171 -12.21 10.99 15.87
CA LEU A 171 -13.68 10.93 15.81
C LEU A 171 -14.23 9.54 16.20
N PRO A 172 -15.36 9.44 16.91
CA PRO A 172 -16.00 8.17 17.27
C PRO A 172 -16.80 7.59 16.08
N ILE A 173 -16.17 7.43 14.92
CA ILE A 173 -16.83 6.94 13.70
C ILE A 173 -16.79 5.41 13.66
N PRO A 174 -17.94 4.72 13.57
CA PRO A 174 -17.99 3.28 13.30
C PRO A 174 -17.36 2.94 11.95
N ILE A 175 -16.62 1.82 11.89
CA ILE A 175 -15.95 1.36 10.65
C ILE A 175 -16.90 1.26 9.44
N ARG A 176 -18.18 0.94 9.69
CA ARG A 176 -19.21 0.78 8.66
C ARG A 176 -19.59 2.10 7.98
N LEU A 177 -19.37 3.23 8.64
CA LEU A 177 -19.71 4.56 8.12
C LEU A 177 -18.58 5.17 7.27
N ILE A 178 -17.44 4.49 7.13
CA ILE A 178 -16.35 4.98 6.31
C ILE A 178 -16.73 4.83 4.83
N SER A 179 -17.05 5.96 4.21
CA SER A 179 -17.43 6.00 2.80
C SER A 179 -16.23 5.71 1.90
N ILE A 180 -16.43 4.82 0.93
CA ILE A 180 -15.49 4.53 -0.16
C ILE A 180 -15.17 5.81 -0.93
N HIS A 181 -16.16 6.70 -1.11
CA HIS A 181 -15.97 7.98 -1.81
C HIS A 181 -15.04 8.93 -1.03
N PHE A 182 -15.13 8.96 0.30
CA PHE A 182 -14.22 9.75 1.12
C PHE A 182 -12.77 9.25 0.99
N ILE A 183 -12.58 7.93 1.03
CA ILE A 183 -11.27 7.30 0.81
C ILE A 183 -10.73 7.69 -0.58
N SER A 184 -11.55 7.53 -1.64
CA SER A 184 -11.19 7.85 -3.03
C SER A 184 -10.78 9.31 -3.24
N LEU A 185 -11.35 10.24 -2.48
CA LEU A 185 -11.00 11.66 -2.56
C LEU A 185 -9.58 11.92 -2.02
N ILE A 186 -9.21 11.21 -0.95
CA ILE A 186 -8.05 11.53 -0.13
C ILE A 186 -6.81 10.78 -0.60
N THR A 187 -6.97 9.49 -0.90
CA THR A 187 -5.87 8.61 -1.32
C THR A 187 -6.00 8.25 -2.80
N SER A 188 -4.84 8.14 -3.44
CA SER A 188 -4.68 7.59 -4.79
C SER A 188 -4.79 6.07 -4.84
N VAL A 189 -4.74 5.40 -3.69
CA VAL A 189 -4.91 3.95 -3.58
C VAL A 189 -6.36 3.58 -3.84
N SER A 190 -6.57 2.48 -4.58
CA SER A 190 -7.90 1.88 -4.80
C SER A 190 -8.77 1.90 -3.53
N PRO A 191 -9.99 2.45 -3.59
CA PRO A 191 -10.85 2.60 -2.42
C PRO A 191 -11.21 1.29 -1.71
N LEU A 192 -11.34 0.18 -2.47
CA LEU A 192 -11.63 -1.15 -1.93
C LEU A 192 -10.46 -1.70 -1.10
N ILE A 193 -9.23 -1.53 -1.58
CA ILE A 193 -8.01 -1.94 -0.86
C ILE A 193 -7.89 -1.13 0.43
N SER A 194 -8.03 0.19 0.32
CA SER A 194 -7.95 1.10 1.44
C SER A 194 -8.99 0.76 2.52
N LYS A 195 -10.24 0.45 2.14
CA LYS A 195 -11.29 0.02 3.08
C LYS A 195 -10.93 -1.29 3.80
N SER A 196 -10.46 -2.29 3.06
CA SER A 196 -10.10 -3.60 3.64
C SER A 196 -8.87 -3.51 4.56
N LEU A 197 -7.89 -2.67 4.20
CA LEU A 197 -6.74 -2.38 5.05
C LEU A 197 -7.16 -1.63 6.31
N ILE A 198 -8.01 -0.60 6.19
CA ILE A 198 -8.58 0.14 7.32
C ILE A 198 -9.28 -0.79 8.32
N GLN A 199 -10.02 -1.80 7.84
CA GLN A 199 -10.61 -2.83 8.71
C GLN A 199 -9.56 -3.69 9.42
N GLY A 200 -8.37 -3.88 8.84
CA GLY A 200 -7.25 -4.55 9.51
C GLY A 200 -6.58 -3.69 10.59
N LEU A 201 -6.56 -2.37 10.41
CA LEU A 201 -5.91 -1.43 11.34
C LEU A 201 -6.56 -1.41 12.74
N GLN A 202 -7.78 -1.90 12.90
CA GLN A 202 -8.44 -1.92 14.22
C GLN A 202 -7.86 -2.98 15.18
N TYR A 203 -7.05 -3.92 14.69
CA TYR A 203 -6.48 -5.00 15.51
C TYR A 203 -5.08 -4.65 15.99
N ASN A 204 -4.77 -5.05 17.23
CA ASN A 204 -3.39 -5.10 17.72
C ASN A 204 -2.70 -6.30 17.07
N LEU A 205 -1.64 -6.06 16.32
CA LEU A 205 -0.94 -7.10 15.56
C LEU A 205 0.52 -7.19 16.03
N PRO A 206 0.79 -7.87 17.17
CA PRO A 206 2.15 -8.20 17.57
C PRO A 206 2.68 -9.31 16.65
N ALA A 207 3.95 -9.20 16.23
CA ALA A 207 4.63 -10.24 15.48
C ALA A 207 5.41 -11.18 16.42
N ASN A 208 5.34 -12.48 16.19
CA ASN A 208 6.27 -13.43 16.79
C ASN A 208 7.50 -13.64 15.88
N ASP A 209 8.34 -12.61 15.79
CA ASP A 209 9.37 -12.50 14.76
C ASP A 209 10.72 -13.15 15.12
N GLN A 210 10.81 -13.79 16.29
CA GLN A 210 12.07 -14.36 16.79
C GLN A 210 12.62 -15.44 15.83
N ALA A 211 11.77 -16.34 15.32
CA ALA A 211 12.19 -17.39 14.41
C ALA A 211 12.77 -16.84 13.10
N LEU A 212 12.15 -15.80 12.53
CA LEU A 212 12.63 -15.17 11.30
C LEU A 212 13.93 -14.41 11.52
N LYS A 213 14.05 -13.68 12.64
CA LYS A 213 15.29 -12.96 13.02
C LYS A 213 16.46 -13.89 13.26
N GLN A 214 16.22 -15.05 13.87
CA GLN A 214 17.25 -16.07 14.09
C GLN A 214 17.66 -16.73 12.78
N LEU A 215 16.70 -17.03 11.89
CA LEU A 215 16.97 -17.64 10.59
C LEU A 215 17.76 -16.70 9.67
N ILE A 216 17.38 -15.41 9.62
CA ILE A 216 17.96 -14.41 8.73
C ILE A 216 18.29 -13.15 9.56
N PRO A 217 19.44 -13.13 10.25
CA PRO A 217 19.85 -11.97 11.05
C PRO A 217 20.06 -10.73 10.17
N GLN A 218 19.51 -9.60 10.60
CA GLN A 218 19.74 -8.30 9.96
C GLN A 218 19.52 -7.15 10.95
N LYS A 219 20.11 -5.98 10.63
CA LYS A 219 19.77 -4.73 11.31
C LYS A 219 18.41 -4.22 10.80
N LEU A 220 17.42 -4.20 11.68
CA LEU A 220 16.11 -3.64 11.37
C LEU A 220 16.11 -2.11 11.52
N LEU A 221 15.57 -1.42 10.52
CA LEU A 221 15.42 0.03 10.56
C LEU A 221 14.29 0.42 11.50
N SER A 222 14.52 1.46 12.30
CA SER A 222 13.46 2.15 13.04
C SER A 222 12.42 2.72 12.09
N VAL A 223 11.24 3.05 12.63
CA VAL A 223 10.16 3.66 11.84
C VAL A 223 10.64 4.98 11.21
N ASP A 224 11.42 5.77 11.94
CA ASP A 224 11.93 7.05 11.46
C ASP A 224 12.92 6.86 10.30
N GLU A 225 13.84 5.89 10.41
CA GLU A 225 14.76 5.54 9.34
C GLU A 225 14.03 5.01 8.11
N ALA A 226 13.02 4.15 8.31
CA ALA A 226 12.21 3.59 7.23
C ALA A 226 11.45 4.67 6.45
N VAL A 227 10.85 5.65 7.16
CA VAL A 227 10.16 6.78 6.53
C VAL A 227 11.15 7.68 5.78
N LYS A 228 12.31 8.00 6.38
CA LYS A 228 13.36 8.78 5.69
C LYS A 228 13.84 8.09 4.41
N GLN A 229 14.08 6.78 4.49
CA GLN A 229 14.47 5.98 3.33
C GLN A 229 13.38 5.99 2.26
N ALA A 230 12.11 5.84 2.65
CA ALA A 230 10.99 5.90 1.71
C ALA A 230 10.92 7.23 0.95
N PHE A 231 11.19 8.37 1.60
CA PHE A 231 11.29 9.67 0.91
C PHE A 231 12.44 9.71 -0.11
N ILE A 232 13.61 9.18 0.25
CA ILE A 232 14.78 9.10 -0.65
C ILE A 232 14.45 8.20 -1.85
N ASP A 233 13.87 7.03 -1.61
CA ASP A 233 13.53 6.05 -2.65
C ASP A 233 12.46 6.60 -3.60
N SER A 234 11.44 7.29 -3.08
CA SER A 234 10.45 7.99 -3.91
C SER A 234 11.11 9.04 -4.81
N HIS A 235 12.08 9.82 -4.30
CA HIS A 235 12.80 10.80 -5.10
C HIS A 235 13.66 10.13 -6.20
N ASN A 236 14.31 9.01 -5.89
CA ASN A 236 15.16 8.29 -6.81
C ASN A 236 14.38 7.50 -7.88
N ALA A 237 13.21 6.95 -7.54
CA ALA A 237 12.35 6.25 -8.50
C ALA A 237 11.90 7.18 -9.63
N ILE A 238 11.66 8.46 -9.32
CA ILE A 238 11.33 9.51 -10.30
C ILE A 238 12.51 9.75 -11.26
N ASN A 239 13.75 9.71 -10.76
CA ASN A 239 14.95 9.93 -11.56
C ASN A 239 15.30 8.75 -12.48
N LYS A 240 14.69 7.57 -12.29
CA LYS A 240 14.92 6.35 -13.09
C LYS A 240 13.84 6.07 -14.14
N ALA A 241 12.72 6.80 -14.13
CA ALA A 241 11.64 6.55 -15.09
C ALA A 241 12.07 6.98 -16.50
N ASP A 242 12.30 6.00 -17.37
CA ASP A 242 12.65 6.09 -18.79
C ASP A 242 11.53 6.73 -19.67
N TRP A 243 10.51 7.32 -19.03
CA TRP A 243 9.32 7.90 -19.66
C TRP A 243 9.07 9.32 -19.14
N GLY A 244 10.02 10.22 -19.38
CA GLY A 244 9.89 11.62 -19.00
C GLY A 244 11.22 12.33 -18.77
N SER A 245 12.17 12.22 -19.69
CA SER A 245 13.37 13.06 -19.74
C SER A 245 13.06 14.49 -20.22
N ASP A 246 11.86 15.01 -19.91
CA ASP A 246 11.50 16.41 -20.14
C ASP A 246 11.97 17.24 -18.93
N PRO A 247 12.90 18.20 -19.13
CA PRO A 247 13.36 19.10 -18.07
C PRO A 247 12.24 19.89 -17.38
N THR A 248 11.11 20.12 -18.07
CA THR A 248 9.96 20.88 -17.54
C THR A 248 9.10 20.07 -16.58
N LEU A 249 8.97 18.75 -16.79
CA LEU A 249 8.31 17.86 -15.84
C LEU A 249 9.10 17.81 -14.52
N LYS A 250 10.44 17.80 -14.58
CA LYS A 250 11.30 17.78 -13.38
C LYS A 250 11.18 19.03 -12.50
N THR A 251 10.99 20.22 -13.09
CA THR A 251 10.82 21.48 -12.33
C THR A 251 9.43 21.66 -11.74
N HIS A 252 8.40 21.04 -12.34
CA HIS A 252 7.02 21.09 -11.83
C HIS A 252 6.63 19.89 -10.96
N TRP A 253 7.46 18.85 -10.90
CA TRP A 253 7.14 17.64 -10.14
C TRP A 253 7.35 17.83 -8.64
N CYS A 254 6.29 17.57 -7.88
CA CYS A 254 6.22 17.84 -6.46
C CYS A 254 6.38 16.53 -5.67
N THR A 255 7.10 16.55 -4.55
CA THR A 255 7.18 15.43 -3.58
C THR A 255 5.83 15.00 -3.01
N LYS A 256 4.74 15.69 -3.40
CA LYS A 256 3.34 15.40 -3.11
C LYS A 256 2.76 14.25 -3.96
N TYR A 257 3.40 13.84 -5.05
CA TYR A 257 2.84 12.83 -5.95
C TYR A 257 3.00 11.41 -5.40
N SER A 258 1.93 10.63 -5.54
CA SER A 258 1.86 9.24 -5.08
C SER A 258 2.47 8.27 -6.08
N TYR A 259 2.93 7.11 -5.57
CA TYR A 259 3.32 5.99 -6.41
C TYR A 259 2.13 5.49 -7.25
N TYR A 260 0.91 5.62 -6.72
CA TYR A 260 -0.32 5.35 -7.46
C TYR A 260 -0.83 6.64 -8.12
N PRO A 261 -1.13 6.65 -9.43
CA PRO A 261 -1.78 7.79 -10.04
C PRO A 261 -3.19 7.96 -9.45
N LYS A 262 -3.58 9.20 -9.13
CA LYS A 262 -5.01 9.48 -8.88
C LYS A 262 -5.73 9.35 -10.21
N ASP A 263 -6.55 8.32 -10.33
CA ASP A 263 -7.39 8.11 -11.52
C ASP A 263 -8.58 9.09 -11.44
N ALA A 264 -8.39 10.28 -12.00
CA ALA A 264 -9.42 11.30 -12.12
C ALA A 264 -9.78 11.43 -13.60
N GLY A 265 -10.59 10.50 -14.08
CA GLY A 265 -11.11 10.48 -15.44
C GLY A 265 -12.63 10.36 -15.45
N PHE A 266 -13.28 11.06 -16.36
CA PHE A 266 -14.69 10.87 -16.66
C PHE A 266 -14.82 10.62 -18.15
N THR A 267 -15.41 9.48 -18.52
CA THR A 267 -15.63 9.11 -19.92
C THR A 267 -17.09 9.33 -20.24
N LEU A 268 -17.35 10.20 -21.24
CA LEU A 268 -18.68 10.45 -21.73
C LEU A 268 -18.70 10.27 -23.25
N THR A 269 -19.68 9.54 -23.75
CA THR A 269 -19.91 9.39 -25.18
C THR A 269 -20.63 10.64 -25.70
N THR A 270 -20.07 11.27 -26.72
CA THR A 270 -20.61 12.49 -27.33
C THR A 270 -20.64 12.38 -28.84
N THR A 271 -21.58 13.10 -29.46
CA THR A 271 -21.66 13.27 -30.91
C THR A 271 -20.72 14.36 -31.41
N ALA A 272 -20.04 15.09 -30.52
CA ALA A 272 -19.06 16.10 -30.88
C ALA A 272 -17.78 15.49 -31.49
N THR A 273 -17.24 16.14 -32.52
CA THR A 273 -15.99 15.72 -33.14
C THR A 273 -14.78 15.99 -32.23
N SER A 274 -13.71 15.20 -32.39
CA SER A 274 -12.46 15.35 -31.64
C SER A 274 -11.86 16.76 -31.77
N TYR A 275 -12.00 17.39 -32.94
CA TYR A 275 -11.56 18.77 -33.18
C TYR A 275 -12.30 19.78 -32.30
N THR A 276 -13.63 19.68 -32.19
CA THR A 276 -14.43 20.58 -31.35
C THR A 276 -14.13 20.40 -29.87
N ILE A 277 -13.93 19.17 -29.42
CA ILE A 277 -13.51 18.87 -28.05
C ILE A 277 -12.15 19.51 -27.76
N TRP A 278 -11.19 19.37 -28.67
CA TRP A 278 -9.85 19.95 -28.52
C TRP A 278 -9.88 21.48 -28.40
N GLN A 279 -10.69 22.17 -29.20
CA GLN A 279 -10.86 23.62 -29.14
C GLN A 279 -11.40 24.12 -27.78
N ILE A 280 -12.19 23.30 -27.09
CA ILE A 280 -12.72 23.61 -25.76
C ILE A 280 -11.66 23.32 -24.68
N VAL A 281 -10.97 22.19 -24.77
CA VAL A 281 -9.90 21.82 -23.82
C VAL A 281 -8.78 22.87 -23.79
N GLN A 282 -8.43 23.43 -24.95
CA GLN A 282 -7.42 24.50 -25.06
C GLN A 282 -7.82 25.81 -24.37
N GLN A 283 -9.09 25.98 -23.96
CA GLN A 283 -9.56 27.16 -23.24
C GLN A 283 -9.47 27.03 -21.71
N ILE A 284 -9.13 25.84 -21.20
CA ILE A 284 -8.96 25.59 -19.76
C ILE A 284 -7.72 26.33 -19.24
N GLY A 285 -7.88 27.14 -18.18
CA GLY A 285 -6.76 27.77 -17.47
C GLY A 285 -6.26 29.10 -18.08
N GLY A 286 -6.91 29.61 -19.13
CA GLY A 286 -6.69 30.96 -19.68
C GLY A 286 -7.55 32.04 -19.01
N LYS A 287 -7.76 33.19 -19.68
CA LYS A 287 -8.59 34.32 -19.20
C LYS A 287 -10.05 33.94 -18.84
N ARG A 288 -10.53 32.77 -19.27
CA ARG A 288 -11.88 32.24 -19.02
C ARG A 288 -11.99 31.37 -17.75
N GLY A 289 -10.87 31.02 -17.11
CA GLY A 289 -10.86 30.18 -15.91
C GLY A 289 -11.12 28.69 -16.19
N TYR A 290 -11.61 27.98 -15.19
CA TYR A 290 -12.04 26.59 -15.24
C TYR A 290 -13.57 26.48 -15.44
N PHE A 291 -14.04 25.37 -15.98
CA PHE A 291 -15.46 25.15 -16.28
C PHE A 291 -16.37 25.03 -15.04
N TYR A 292 -15.79 24.79 -13.86
CA TYR A 292 -16.55 24.67 -12.61
C TYR A 292 -15.70 25.12 -11.41
N ALA A 293 -16.37 25.64 -10.38
CA ALA A 293 -15.78 25.98 -9.08
C ALA A 293 -14.55 26.89 -9.13
N ASN A 294 -14.56 27.91 -9.99
CA ASN A 294 -13.45 28.87 -10.16
C ASN A 294 -12.94 29.46 -8.84
N ILE A 295 -13.84 29.75 -7.90
CA ILE A 295 -13.49 30.26 -6.57
C ILE A 295 -12.65 29.25 -5.78
N LEU A 296 -13.02 27.95 -5.79
CA LEU A 296 -12.25 26.90 -5.11
C LEU A 296 -10.86 26.72 -5.73
N TRP A 297 -10.74 26.85 -7.05
CA TRP A 297 -9.45 26.83 -7.74
C TRP A 297 -8.58 28.04 -7.40
N GLN A 298 -9.18 29.24 -7.27
CA GLN A 298 -8.47 30.44 -6.81
C GLN A 298 -7.97 30.30 -5.37
N TYR A 299 -8.79 29.76 -4.46
CA TYR A 299 -8.36 29.46 -3.09
C TYR A 299 -7.26 28.39 -3.04
N PHE A 300 -7.38 27.32 -3.84
CA PHE A 300 -6.35 26.27 -3.91
C PHE A 300 -5.01 26.84 -4.41
N MET A 301 -5.03 27.69 -5.43
CA MET A 301 -3.85 28.38 -5.97
C MET A 301 -3.24 29.35 -4.96
N ALA A 302 -4.05 30.07 -4.17
CA ALA A 302 -3.56 30.95 -3.12
C ALA A 302 -2.85 30.18 -1.98
N ILE A 303 -3.33 28.98 -1.63
CA ILE A 303 -2.76 28.14 -0.56
C ILE A 303 -1.50 27.39 -1.02
N THR A 304 -1.32 27.17 -2.31
CA THR A 304 -0.22 26.36 -2.87
C THR A 304 0.95 27.17 -3.43
N ARG A 305 0.85 28.50 -3.49
CA ARG A 305 2.01 29.36 -3.84
C ARG A 305 3.08 29.25 -2.75
N PRO A 306 4.32 28.86 -3.08
CA PRO A 306 5.42 29.04 -2.15
C PRO A 306 5.69 30.55 -1.99
N HIS A 307 5.96 30.98 -0.76
CA HIS A 307 6.71 32.19 -0.50
C HIS A 307 8.17 31.99 -0.89
#